data_AF-A0A0S3K9X7-F1
#
_entry.id   AF-A0A0S3K9X7-F1
#
_cell.length_a   1.000
_cell.length_b   1.000
_cell.length_c   1.000
_cell.angle_alpha   90.00
_cell.angle_beta   90.00
_cell.angle_gamma   90.00
#
_symmetry.space_group_name_H-M   'P 1'
#
loop_
_entity.id
_entity.type
_entity.pdbx_description
1 polymer ?
#
loop_
_entity_poly.entity_id
_entity_poly.type
_entity_poly.pdbx_seq_one_letter_code
_entity_poly.pdbx_strand_id
1 'polypeptide(L)'
;MKNKIVGLGMEFSYMDFRNISLYNFRSNHSVLNFDILMIDLNCIVKEYRRENDHFSNDGYKYFKGKPLFDEVDSYALIEDFNRRKQEILKLLAMGKTVYIIPPKDSLYSVYAGKFKQEKQISLFSLLPDGISPVSGSGESMEVVTHDIYEKLFNVNGLLFEYHYYFDTQSKNKIDLGYIKNTKKVVSQDYGYDKGHLILFPVNFDSEIYPNEKKYRDIINSLLHVMDEIQEELNYSLEEFDLPKWTKKYNILEEKKIEFEIDSVTKKMENLEIQKEKLETSLMSIQKYKLALVSSGKELETIVSQMLIELGLESRETDFNRADGIFIYKDTRLVIEIKGVSKSAGEKHAAQLEKWVSEFFEKYEVMPKAVLIVNGFRQKDISERNEAIFPKQMLDYSMKREHCLISTTQLLCLFVEIKRNSELKETLLQELFRTVGVYEKYENPIEFLSNTI
;
A
#
# COMPACT_ATOMS: atom_id res chain seq x y z
N MET A 1 -10.96 -33.57 19.11
CA MET A 1 -11.16 -32.16 18.77
C MET A 1 -10.47 -31.31 19.81
N LYS A 2 -9.18 -31.06 19.61
CA LYS A 2 -8.44 -30.02 20.35
C LYS A 2 -8.48 -28.69 19.59
N ASN A 3 -8.59 -28.77 18.26
CA ASN A 3 -8.67 -27.65 17.34
C ASN A 3 -10.12 -27.32 16.97
N LYS A 4 -10.41 -26.03 16.76
CA LYS A 4 -11.71 -25.56 16.28
C LYS A 4 -11.73 -25.57 14.75
N ILE A 5 -12.74 -26.23 14.17
CA ILE A 5 -12.93 -26.33 12.72
C ILE A 5 -14.08 -25.43 12.27
N VAL A 6 -13.89 -24.72 11.16
CA VAL A 6 -14.93 -23.97 10.46
C VAL A 6 -15.00 -24.36 8.98
N GLY A 7 -16.22 -24.49 8.47
CA GLY A 7 -16.50 -24.72 7.05
C GLY A 7 -17.18 -23.49 6.43
N LEU A 8 -16.67 -23.04 5.28
CA LEU A 8 -17.29 -22.00 4.45
C LEU A 8 -17.83 -22.60 3.16
N GLY A 9 -19.11 -22.33 2.87
CA GLY A 9 -19.78 -22.90 1.70
C GLY A 9 -19.85 -24.43 1.76
N MET A 10 -19.90 -25.03 2.95
CA MET A 10 -20.01 -26.48 3.08
C MET A 10 -21.46 -26.87 3.39
N GLU A 11 -21.97 -27.87 2.66
CA GLU A 11 -23.30 -28.44 2.89
C GLU A 11 -23.17 -29.93 3.19
N PHE A 12 -23.52 -30.35 4.40
CA PHE A 12 -23.59 -31.77 4.78
C PHE A 12 -25.04 -32.27 4.84
N SER A 13 -25.83 -31.95 3.82
CA SER A 13 -27.21 -32.45 3.64
C SER A 13 -28.06 -32.32 4.91
N TYR A 14 -28.13 -31.09 5.44
CA TYR A 14 -28.89 -30.71 6.64
C TYR A 14 -28.43 -31.36 7.96
N MET A 15 -27.33 -32.10 7.96
CA MET A 15 -26.79 -32.73 9.18
C MET A 15 -25.97 -31.75 10.00
N ASP A 16 -26.30 -31.64 11.29
CA ASP A 16 -25.47 -30.92 12.25
C ASP A 16 -24.31 -31.80 12.74
N PHE A 17 -23.12 -31.22 12.75
CA PHE A 17 -21.90 -31.81 13.30
C PHE A 17 -21.38 -30.94 14.43
N ARG A 18 -21.16 -31.52 15.62
CA ARG A 18 -20.70 -30.76 16.79
C ARG A 18 -19.27 -30.25 16.67
N ASN A 19 -18.49 -30.84 15.78
CA ASN A 19 -17.03 -30.67 15.68
C ASN A 19 -16.62 -29.63 14.62
N ILE A 20 -17.58 -29.05 13.90
CA ILE A 20 -17.34 -28.04 12.87
C ILE A 20 -18.44 -26.98 12.93
N SER A 21 -18.05 -25.70 12.86
CA SER A 21 -18.99 -24.59 12.68
C SER A 21 -19.17 -24.33 11.19
N LEU A 22 -20.41 -24.31 10.71
CA LEU A 22 -20.72 -24.03 9.30
C LEU A 22 -21.22 -22.59 9.15
N TYR A 23 -20.59 -21.82 8.27
CA TYR A 23 -21.02 -20.47 7.94
C TYR A 23 -21.08 -20.28 6.43
N ASN A 24 -22.01 -19.42 6.01
CA ASN A 24 -22.02 -18.91 4.65
C ASN A 24 -20.73 -18.12 4.40
N PHE A 25 -20.15 -18.27 3.20
CA PHE A 25 -18.99 -17.54 2.75
C PHE A 25 -19.21 -16.01 2.84
N ARG A 26 -20.40 -15.54 2.45
CA ARG A 26 -20.79 -14.12 2.54
C ARG A 26 -21.02 -13.59 3.96
N SER A 27 -21.05 -14.46 4.97
CA SER A 27 -21.32 -14.05 6.36
C SER A 27 -20.24 -13.12 6.91
N ASN A 28 -20.56 -12.35 7.94
CA ASN A 28 -19.59 -11.49 8.64
C ASN A 28 -18.85 -12.21 9.78
N HIS A 29 -19.04 -13.53 9.92
CA HIS A 29 -18.30 -14.32 10.91
C HIS A 29 -16.84 -14.39 10.50
N SER A 30 -15.95 -13.90 11.37
CA SER A 30 -14.52 -14.05 11.14
C SER A 30 -14.10 -15.49 11.38
N VAL A 31 -13.17 -15.97 10.55
CA VAL A 31 -12.59 -17.32 10.68
C VAL A 31 -11.28 -17.33 11.48
N LEU A 32 -10.79 -16.17 11.92
CA LEU A 32 -9.47 -16.03 12.57
C LEU A 32 -9.37 -16.67 13.97
N ASN A 33 -10.50 -17.02 14.58
CA ASN A 33 -10.57 -17.71 15.87
C ASN A 33 -10.64 -19.24 15.75
N PHE A 34 -10.49 -19.76 14.53
CA PHE A 34 -10.46 -21.19 14.23
C PHE A 34 -9.04 -21.64 13.90
N ASP A 35 -8.81 -22.94 14.05
CA ASP A 35 -7.52 -23.58 13.83
C ASP A 35 -7.46 -24.27 12.46
N ILE A 36 -8.61 -24.74 11.97
CA ILE A 36 -8.76 -25.40 10.68
C ILE A 36 -9.91 -24.74 9.93
N LEU A 37 -9.67 -24.33 8.69
CA LEU A 37 -10.66 -23.78 7.77
C LEU A 37 -10.86 -24.72 6.58
N MET A 38 -12.10 -25.08 6.28
CA MET A 38 -12.48 -25.82 5.08
C MET A 38 -13.30 -24.92 4.16
N ILE A 39 -13.01 -24.92 2.86
CA ILE A 39 -13.76 -24.14 1.87
C ILE A 39 -14.09 -25.02 0.67
N ASP A 40 -15.38 -25.16 0.38
CA ASP A 40 -15.84 -25.76 -0.88
C ASP A 40 -16.14 -24.68 -1.91
N LEU A 41 -15.20 -24.50 -2.85
CA LEU A 41 -15.31 -23.48 -3.89
C LEU A 41 -16.50 -23.72 -4.83
N ASN A 42 -17.00 -24.94 -4.95
CA ASN A 42 -18.15 -25.24 -5.79
C ASN A 42 -19.46 -24.73 -5.17
N CYS A 43 -19.50 -24.63 -3.84
CA CYS A 43 -20.69 -24.28 -3.11
C CYS A 43 -20.73 -22.79 -2.73
N ILE A 44 -19.58 -22.12 -2.53
CA ILE A 44 -19.57 -20.66 -2.26
C ILE A 44 -20.28 -19.84 -3.35
N VAL A 45 -20.20 -20.27 -4.61
CA VAL A 45 -20.83 -19.56 -5.74
C VAL A 45 -22.36 -19.65 -5.73
N LYS A 46 -22.92 -20.67 -5.06
CA LYS A 46 -24.38 -20.84 -4.92
C LYS A 46 -25.00 -19.77 -4.01
N GLU A 47 -24.20 -19.09 -3.20
CA GLU A 47 -24.66 -18.00 -2.31
C GLU A 47 -24.95 -16.68 -3.04
N TYR A 48 -24.62 -16.61 -4.34
CA TYR A 48 -24.69 -15.41 -5.18
C TYR A 48 -25.62 -15.64 -6.37
N ARG A 49 -26.51 -14.67 -6.64
CA ARG A 49 -27.51 -14.80 -7.70
C ARG A 49 -26.91 -14.52 -9.06
N ARG A 50 -27.27 -15.39 -10.00
CA ARG A 50 -26.93 -15.23 -11.42
C ARG A 50 -27.89 -14.27 -12.10
N GLU A 51 -27.36 -13.54 -13.07
CA GLU A 51 -28.16 -12.70 -13.94
C GLU A 51 -29.08 -13.60 -14.78
N ASN A 52 -30.38 -13.32 -14.78
CA ASN A 52 -31.34 -14.10 -15.55
C ASN A 52 -31.33 -13.66 -17.02
N ASP A 53 -31.47 -14.63 -17.91
CA ASP A 53 -31.77 -14.38 -19.31
C ASP A 53 -33.03 -15.17 -19.69
N HIS A 54 -34.16 -14.46 -19.74
CA HIS A 54 -35.46 -15.04 -20.09
C HIS A 54 -35.52 -15.59 -21.53
N PHE A 55 -34.48 -15.35 -22.34
CA PHE A 55 -34.36 -15.86 -23.70
C PHE A 55 -33.39 -17.05 -23.82
N SER A 56 -32.73 -17.46 -22.73
CA SER A 56 -31.82 -18.61 -22.68
C SER A 56 -32.55 -19.89 -22.26
N ASN A 57 -32.11 -21.05 -22.75
CA ASN A 57 -32.71 -22.35 -22.44
C ASN A 57 -32.53 -22.79 -20.97
N ASP A 58 -31.54 -22.23 -20.26
CA ASP A 58 -31.27 -22.53 -18.86
C ASP A 58 -31.66 -21.38 -17.91
N GLY A 59 -32.23 -20.30 -18.45
CA GLY A 59 -32.72 -19.15 -17.69
C GLY A 59 -31.64 -18.18 -17.21
N TYR A 60 -30.36 -18.38 -17.56
CA TYR A 60 -29.25 -17.56 -17.08
C TYR A 60 -28.47 -16.88 -18.20
N LYS A 61 -28.01 -15.67 -17.91
CA LYS A 61 -27.12 -14.92 -18.81
C LYS A 61 -25.70 -15.46 -18.74
N TYR A 62 -25.05 -15.50 -19.90
CA TYR A 62 -23.64 -15.83 -20.06
C TYR A 62 -22.92 -14.66 -20.70
N PHE A 63 -21.69 -14.40 -20.25
CA PHE A 63 -20.79 -13.45 -20.88
C PHE A 63 -19.51 -14.18 -21.28
N LYS A 64 -19.16 -14.13 -22.57
CA LYS A 64 -18.03 -14.86 -23.17
C LYS A 64 -18.03 -16.36 -22.80
N GLY A 65 -19.21 -16.97 -22.80
CA GLY A 65 -19.39 -18.39 -22.47
C GLY A 65 -19.24 -18.74 -21.00
N LYS A 66 -19.19 -17.75 -20.10
CA LYS A 66 -19.10 -17.96 -18.64
C LYS A 66 -20.34 -17.43 -17.93
N PRO A 67 -20.84 -18.14 -16.89
CA PRO A 67 -21.93 -17.68 -16.03
C PRO A 67 -21.75 -16.23 -15.56
N LEU A 68 -22.75 -15.38 -15.73
CA LEU A 68 -22.73 -14.00 -15.25
C LEU A 68 -23.53 -13.87 -13.95
N PHE A 69 -22.93 -13.28 -12.92
CA PHE A 69 -23.63 -12.87 -11.71
C PHE A 69 -24.41 -11.57 -11.93
N ASP A 70 -25.50 -11.39 -11.17
CA ASP A 70 -26.23 -10.14 -11.20
C ASP A 70 -25.35 -8.98 -10.69
N GLU A 71 -25.76 -7.74 -10.92
CA GLU A 71 -24.95 -6.58 -10.53
C GLU A 71 -24.66 -6.53 -9.02
N VAL A 72 -25.65 -6.80 -8.18
CA VAL A 72 -25.53 -6.67 -6.72
C VAL A 72 -24.58 -7.74 -6.19
N ASP A 73 -24.81 -8.99 -6.59
CA ASP A 73 -24.03 -10.13 -6.13
C ASP A 73 -22.65 -10.18 -6.81
N SER A 74 -22.46 -9.54 -7.97
CA SER A 74 -21.12 -9.31 -8.54
C SER A 74 -20.23 -8.48 -7.62
N TYR A 75 -20.73 -7.34 -7.12
CA TYR A 75 -19.95 -6.49 -6.20
C TYR A 75 -19.76 -7.17 -4.84
N ALA A 76 -20.80 -7.83 -4.32
CA ALA A 76 -20.72 -8.56 -3.05
C ALA A 76 -19.68 -9.68 -3.12
N LEU A 77 -19.69 -10.49 -4.20
CA LEU A 77 -18.71 -11.55 -4.42
C LEU A 77 -17.28 -11.01 -4.43
N ILE A 78 -17.03 -9.89 -5.12
CA ILE A 78 -15.70 -9.27 -5.18
C ILE A 78 -15.25 -8.81 -3.78
N GLU A 79 -16.12 -8.16 -3.02
CA GLU A 79 -15.81 -7.70 -1.66
C GLU A 79 -15.54 -8.88 -0.71
N ASP A 80 -16.41 -9.89 -0.75
CA ASP A 80 -16.28 -11.09 0.06
C ASP A 80 -15.01 -11.86 -0.28
N PHE A 81 -14.67 -12.00 -1.57
CA PHE A 81 -13.43 -12.64 -2.01
C PHE A 81 -12.20 -11.91 -1.47
N ASN A 82 -12.17 -10.58 -1.56
CA ASN A 82 -11.06 -9.79 -1.05
C ASN A 82 -10.92 -9.96 0.46
N ARG A 83 -12.03 -9.86 1.20
CA ARG A 83 -12.05 -10.05 2.65
C ARG A 83 -11.58 -11.45 3.05
N ARG A 84 -12.16 -12.49 2.45
CA ARG A 84 -11.85 -13.89 2.78
C ARG A 84 -10.43 -14.26 2.38
N LYS A 85 -9.90 -13.74 1.26
CA LYS A 85 -8.48 -13.88 0.90
C LYS A 85 -7.58 -13.33 2.01
N GLN A 86 -7.88 -12.16 2.55
CA GLN A 86 -7.09 -11.59 3.66
C GLN A 86 -7.19 -12.43 4.94
N GLU A 87 -8.35 -13.02 5.24
CA GLU A 87 -8.47 -13.93 6.39
C GLU A 87 -7.70 -15.23 6.21
N ILE A 88 -7.76 -15.83 5.02
CA ILE A 88 -6.98 -17.03 4.67
C ILE A 88 -5.48 -16.77 4.84
N LEU A 89 -4.98 -15.66 4.28
CA LEU A 89 -3.56 -15.29 4.41
C LEU A 89 -3.14 -15.11 5.86
N LYS A 90 -3.99 -14.50 6.69
CA LYS A 90 -3.72 -14.34 8.13
C LYS A 90 -3.73 -15.67 8.88
N LEU A 91 -4.67 -16.57 8.58
CA LEU A 91 -4.70 -17.91 9.17
C LEU A 91 -3.42 -18.69 8.85
N LEU A 92 -2.98 -18.67 7.59
CA LEU A 92 -1.74 -19.31 7.17
C LEU A 92 -0.53 -18.71 7.91
N ALA A 93 -0.45 -17.38 8.01
CA ALA A 93 0.61 -16.71 8.79
C ALA A 93 0.60 -17.08 10.29
N MET A 94 -0.56 -17.41 10.85
CA MET A 94 -0.73 -17.87 12.24
C MET A 94 -0.42 -19.37 12.45
N GLY A 95 0.02 -20.09 11.41
CA GLY A 95 0.29 -21.53 11.49
C GLY A 95 -0.94 -22.43 11.38
N LYS A 96 -2.06 -21.90 10.86
CA LYS A 96 -3.31 -22.64 10.74
C LYS A 96 -3.39 -23.37 9.40
N THR A 97 -4.24 -24.40 9.35
CA THR A 97 -4.44 -25.20 8.13
C THR A 97 -5.72 -24.80 7.40
N VAL A 98 -5.61 -24.61 6.09
CA VAL A 98 -6.73 -24.28 5.20
C VAL A 98 -6.89 -25.38 4.15
N TYR A 99 -8.01 -26.09 4.18
CA TYR A 99 -8.40 -27.09 3.19
C TYR A 99 -9.30 -26.46 2.13
N ILE A 100 -8.91 -26.60 0.87
CA ILE A 100 -9.66 -26.09 -0.28
C ILE A 100 -10.13 -27.27 -1.12
N ILE A 101 -11.44 -27.38 -1.30
CA ILE A 101 -12.04 -28.31 -2.25
C ILE A 101 -12.13 -27.57 -3.60
N PRO A 102 -11.38 -27.98 -4.63
CA PRO A 102 -11.42 -27.34 -5.93
C PRO A 102 -12.82 -27.41 -6.55
N PRO A 103 -13.29 -26.37 -7.25
CA PRO A 103 -14.64 -26.34 -7.82
C PRO A 103 -14.73 -27.24 -9.05
N LYS A 104 -15.93 -27.40 -9.65
CA LYS A 104 -16.05 -27.95 -11.01
C LYS A 104 -15.69 -26.89 -12.05
N ASP A 105 -16.34 -25.74 -11.95
CA ASP A 105 -16.06 -24.55 -12.77
C ASP A 105 -15.34 -23.48 -11.94
N SER A 106 -14.27 -22.91 -12.49
CA SER A 106 -13.49 -21.88 -11.79
C SER A 106 -13.69 -20.47 -12.34
N LEU A 107 -14.20 -20.31 -13.56
CA LEU A 107 -14.29 -19.00 -14.22
C LEU A 107 -15.73 -18.52 -14.32
N TYR A 108 -15.98 -17.34 -13.77
CA TYR A 108 -17.27 -16.66 -13.76
C TYR A 108 -17.12 -15.24 -14.30
N SER A 109 -18.21 -14.67 -14.77
CA SER A 109 -18.30 -13.26 -15.18
C SER A 109 -19.01 -12.45 -14.10
N VAL A 110 -18.50 -11.25 -13.83
CA VAL A 110 -19.00 -10.30 -12.83
C VAL A 110 -19.02 -8.88 -13.40
N TYR A 111 -19.92 -8.04 -12.89
CA TYR A 111 -19.85 -6.60 -13.10
C TYR A 111 -18.85 -5.95 -12.12
N ALA A 112 -18.03 -5.02 -12.61
CA ALA A 112 -17.05 -4.30 -11.82
C ALA A 112 -16.89 -2.82 -12.27
N GLY A 113 -16.41 -1.98 -11.34
CA GLY A 113 -16.08 -0.57 -11.60
C GLY A 113 -17.30 0.36 -11.75
N LYS A 114 -17.05 1.68 -11.76
CA LYS A 114 -18.12 2.71 -11.74
C LYS A 114 -19.08 2.67 -12.93
N PHE A 115 -18.71 1.99 -14.03
CA PHE A 115 -19.47 1.93 -15.28
C PHE A 115 -20.00 0.54 -15.61
N LYS A 116 -20.12 -0.36 -14.63
CA LYS A 116 -20.66 -1.74 -14.80
C LYS A 116 -19.96 -2.52 -15.92
N GLN A 117 -18.63 -2.60 -15.86
CA GLN A 117 -17.86 -3.34 -16.85
C GLN A 117 -17.90 -4.84 -16.53
N GLU A 118 -18.21 -5.68 -17.51
CA GLU A 118 -18.12 -7.13 -17.35
C GLU A 118 -16.65 -7.61 -17.35
N LYS A 119 -16.26 -8.30 -16.28
CA LYS A 119 -14.93 -8.87 -16.10
C LYS A 119 -15.04 -10.34 -15.70
N GLN A 120 -14.04 -11.14 -16.05
CA GLN A 120 -13.92 -12.52 -15.57
C GLN A 120 -13.20 -12.56 -14.21
N ILE A 121 -13.70 -13.40 -13.31
CA ILE A 121 -13.10 -13.73 -12.03
C ILE A 121 -12.86 -15.25 -11.96
N SER A 122 -11.73 -15.65 -11.37
CA SER A 122 -11.41 -17.05 -11.11
C SER A 122 -11.64 -17.35 -9.64
N LEU A 123 -12.31 -18.46 -9.29
CA LEU A 123 -12.47 -18.87 -7.90
C LEU A 123 -11.12 -19.13 -7.20
N PHE A 124 -10.12 -19.57 -7.98
CA PHE A 124 -8.75 -19.73 -7.46
C PHE A 124 -8.07 -18.39 -7.11
N SER A 125 -8.62 -17.24 -7.50
CA SER A 125 -8.08 -15.94 -7.08
C SER A 125 -8.23 -15.69 -5.57
N LEU A 126 -9.08 -16.46 -4.89
CA LEU A 126 -9.21 -16.48 -3.43
C LEU A 126 -7.94 -16.97 -2.75
N LEU A 127 -7.17 -17.82 -3.43
CA LEU A 127 -5.97 -18.46 -2.89
C LEU A 127 -4.73 -17.54 -3.00
N PRO A 128 -3.64 -17.84 -2.27
CA PRO A 128 -2.37 -17.19 -2.47
C PRO A 128 -1.83 -17.37 -3.89
N ASP A 129 -0.97 -16.45 -4.31
CA ASP A 129 -0.41 -16.45 -5.66
C ASP A 129 0.53 -17.65 -5.87
N GLY A 130 0.65 -18.13 -7.12
CA GLY A 130 1.53 -19.25 -7.49
C GLY A 130 0.82 -20.60 -7.70
N ILE A 131 -0.50 -20.66 -7.48
CA ILE A 131 -1.33 -21.81 -7.82
C ILE A 131 -1.83 -21.68 -9.25
N SER A 132 -1.37 -22.57 -10.14
CA SER A 132 -1.74 -22.58 -11.55
C SER A 132 -2.56 -23.83 -11.88
N PRO A 133 -3.89 -23.73 -11.87
CA PRO A 133 -4.77 -24.86 -12.16
C PRO A 133 -4.86 -25.12 -13.66
N VAL A 134 -4.91 -26.39 -14.04
CA VAL A 134 -5.22 -26.84 -15.41
C VAL A 134 -6.43 -27.75 -15.36
N SER A 135 -7.47 -27.42 -16.13
CA SER A 135 -8.71 -28.18 -16.16
C SER A 135 -8.49 -29.62 -16.62
N GLY A 136 -9.10 -30.55 -15.90
CA GLY A 136 -9.13 -31.97 -16.24
C GLY A 136 -9.76 -32.76 -15.10
N SER A 137 -10.79 -33.55 -15.39
CA SER A 137 -11.56 -34.23 -14.36
C SER A 137 -11.37 -35.75 -14.34
N GLY A 138 -11.63 -36.36 -13.18
CA GLY A 138 -11.65 -37.80 -13.00
C GLY A 138 -11.71 -38.22 -11.53
N GLU A 139 -11.80 -39.53 -11.30
CA GLU A 139 -11.92 -40.14 -9.97
C GLU A 139 -10.69 -41.00 -9.61
N SER A 140 -9.82 -41.26 -10.58
CA SER A 140 -8.68 -42.16 -10.39
C SER A 140 -7.43 -41.41 -9.94
N MET A 141 -7.11 -41.50 -8.65
CA MET A 141 -5.92 -40.91 -8.06
C MET A 141 -5.04 -41.93 -7.33
N GLU A 142 -3.75 -41.65 -7.27
CA GLU A 142 -2.75 -42.34 -6.45
C GLU A 142 -2.22 -41.36 -5.40
N VAL A 143 -2.26 -41.76 -4.14
CA VAL A 143 -1.74 -40.98 -3.01
C VAL A 143 -0.24 -41.25 -2.92
N VAL A 144 0.57 -40.21 -2.78
CA VAL A 144 1.99 -40.37 -2.50
C VAL A 144 2.20 -40.30 -1.00
N THR A 145 2.55 -41.45 -0.44
CA THR A 145 2.67 -41.68 0.99
C THR A 145 4.13 -41.58 1.39
N HIS A 146 4.47 -40.60 2.24
CA HIS A 146 5.54 -40.70 3.25
C HIS A 146 5.34 -39.72 4.44
N ASP A 147 4.13 -39.18 4.65
CA ASP A 147 3.89 -38.12 5.64
C ASP A 147 2.53 -38.26 6.36
N ILE A 148 2.35 -37.43 7.39
CA ILE A 148 1.16 -37.21 8.22
C ILE A 148 -0.19 -37.16 7.45
N TYR A 149 -0.15 -36.82 6.15
CA TYR A 149 -1.32 -36.68 5.29
C TYR A 149 -1.90 -38.00 4.78
N GLU A 150 -1.19 -39.13 4.91
CA GLU A 150 -1.71 -40.44 4.48
C GLU A 150 -3.05 -40.77 5.16
N LYS A 151 -3.18 -40.41 6.45
CA LYS A 151 -4.41 -40.58 7.21
C LYS A 151 -5.61 -39.87 6.56
N LEU A 152 -5.38 -38.73 5.92
CA LEU A 152 -6.42 -37.92 5.26
C LEU A 152 -7.05 -38.66 4.07
N PHE A 153 -6.23 -39.34 3.27
CA PHE A 153 -6.69 -40.06 2.09
C PHE A 153 -7.17 -41.48 2.37
N ASN A 154 -6.82 -42.03 3.54
CA ASN A 154 -7.23 -43.36 3.98
C ASN A 154 -8.50 -43.37 4.85
N VAL A 155 -9.23 -42.24 4.94
CA VAL A 155 -10.54 -42.20 5.60
C VAL A 155 -11.49 -43.16 4.88
N ASN A 156 -11.86 -44.24 5.57
CA ASN A 156 -12.58 -45.36 4.96
C ASN A 156 -13.93 -44.92 4.36
N GLY A 157 -14.11 -45.16 3.07
CA GLY A 157 -15.33 -44.85 2.33
C GLY A 157 -15.40 -43.43 1.79
N LEU A 158 -14.41 -42.56 2.06
CA LEU A 158 -14.33 -41.23 1.47
C LEU A 158 -14.06 -41.34 -0.03
N LEU A 159 -14.80 -40.56 -0.83
CA LEU A 159 -14.70 -40.57 -2.30
C LEU A 159 -13.99 -39.31 -2.79
N PHE A 160 -13.14 -39.47 -3.80
CA PHE A 160 -12.33 -38.40 -4.38
C PHE A 160 -12.72 -38.15 -5.83
N GLU A 161 -12.89 -36.88 -6.19
CA GLU A 161 -13.18 -36.41 -7.54
C GLU A 161 -12.33 -35.15 -7.76
N TYR A 162 -11.46 -35.18 -8.76
CA TYR A 162 -10.67 -34.02 -9.15
C TYR A 162 -11.27 -33.40 -10.42
N HIS A 163 -11.14 -32.07 -10.55
CA HIS A 163 -11.53 -31.30 -11.76
C HIS A 163 -10.37 -30.47 -12.33
N TYR A 164 -9.25 -30.46 -11.60
CA TYR A 164 -8.05 -29.73 -11.95
C TYR A 164 -6.82 -30.57 -11.57
N TYR A 165 -5.75 -30.40 -12.32
CA TYR A 165 -4.41 -30.74 -11.89
C TYR A 165 -3.55 -29.48 -11.87
N PHE A 166 -2.48 -29.50 -11.09
CA PHE A 166 -1.72 -28.31 -10.74
C PHE A 166 -0.27 -28.43 -11.20
N ASP A 167 0.19 -27.41 -11.92
CA ASP A 167 1.58 -27.25 -12.35
C ASP A 167 2.16 -26.04 -11.62
N THR A 168 2.81 -26.28 -10.48
CA THR A 168 3.19 -25.20 -9.56
C THR A 168 4.69 -25.04 -9.44
N GLN A 169 5.14 -23.79 -9.48
CA GLN A 169 6.56 -23.43 -9.32
C GLN A 169 6.93 -23.05 -7.88
N SER A 170 6.02 -23.23 -6.91
CA SER A 170 6.33 -22.94 -5.50
C SER A 170 7.44 -23.87 -4.99
N LYS A 171 8.41 -23.29 -4.29
CA LYS A 171 9.56 -24.02 -3.71
C LYS A 171 9.20 -24.79 -2.45
N ASN A 172 8.12 -24.42 -1.76
CA ASN A 172 7.70 -25.02 -0.49
C ASN A 172 6.36 -25.74 -0.68
N LYS A 173 6.40 -26.94 -1.28
CA LYS A 173 5.21 -27.74 -1.56
C LYS A 173 5.48 -29.23 -1.35
N ILE A 174 4.44 -29.94 -0.97
CA ILE A 174 4.43 -31.40 -0.86
C ILE A 174 3.31 -31.91 -1.77
N ASP A 175 3.67 -32.76 -2.73
CA ASP A 175 2.70 -33.40 -3.60
C ASP A 175 2.02 -34.55 -2.84
N LEU A 176 0.69 -34.50 -2.71
CA LEU A 176 -0.08 -35.47 -1.91
C LEU A 176 -0.77 -36.53 -2.77
N GLY A 177 -1.14 -36.18 -4.00
CA GLY A 177 -1.81 -37.10 -4.90
C GLY A 177 -1.69 -36.76 -6.37
N TYR A 178 -1.66 -37.80 -7.20
CA TYR A 178 -1.50 -37.71 -8.65
C TYR A 178 -2.65 -38.39 -9.37
N ILE A 179 -2.91 -38.00 -10.62
CA ILE A 179 -3.75 -38.82 -11.51
C ILE A 179 -3.03 -40.15 -11.72
N LYS A 180 -3.75 -41.25 -11.48
CA LYS A 180 -3.23 -42.61 -11.58
C LYS A 180 -2.44 -42.85 -12.87
N ASN A 181 -1.24 -43.45 -12.75
CA ASN A 181 -0.32 -43.68 -13.87
C ASN A 181 0.22 -42.41 -14.56
N THR A 182 0.19 -41.26 -13.90
CA THR A 182 0.76 -40.01 -14.44
C THR A 182 1.57 -39.27 -13.38
N LYS A 183 2.21 -38.16 -13.77
CA LYS A 183 2.85 -37.20 -12.85
C LYS A 183 2.05 -35.91 -12.66
N LYS A 184 0.78 -35.89 -13.09
CA LYS A 184 -0.09 -34.72 -12.94
C LYS A 184 -0.63 -34.68 -11.52
N VAL A 185 -0.28 -33.65 -10.76
CA VAL A 185 -0.64 -33.52 -9.35
C VAL A 185 -2.07 -33.00 -9.20
N VAL A 186 -2.90 -33.65 -8.40
CA VAL A 186 -4.30 -33.26 -8.14
C VAL A 186 -4.54 -32.81 -6.71
N SER A 187 -3.62 -33.11 -5.80
CA SER A 187 -3.65 -32.68 -4.41
C SER A 187 -2.25 -32.31 -3.94
N GLN A 188 -2.13 -31.18 -3.26
CA GLN A 188 -0.86 -30.60 -2.82
C GLN A 188 -1.07 -29.88 -1.49
N ASP A 189 -0.07 -29.96 -0.64
CA ASP A 189 0.13 -29.02 0.47
C ASP A 189 1.10 -27.92 0.05
N TYR A 190 0.70 -26.67 0.27
CA TYR A 190 1.53 -25.50 0.08
C TYR A 190 1.85 -24.93 1.46
N GLY A 191 3.11 -25.06 1.87
CA GLY A 191 3.61 -24.38 3.05
C GLY A 191 3.66 -22.87 2.80
N TYR A 192 2.85 -22.12 3.53
CA TYR A 192 2.72 -20.68 3.41
C TYR A 192 2.99 -20.01 4.78
N ASP A 193 4.08 -19.25 4.88
CA ASP A 193 4.64 -18.81 6.17
C ASP A 193 4.82 -19.99 7.13
N LYS A 194 3.99 -20.05 8.19
CA LYS A 194 3.97 -21.10 9.21
C LYS A 194 2.84 -22.10 9.02
N GLY A 195 1.91 -21.84 8.09
CA GLY A 195 0.67 -22.58 7.92
C GLY A 195 0.63 -23.37 6.63
N HIS A 196 -0.46 -24.11 6.46
CA HIS A 196 -0.60 -25.11 5.40
C HIS A 196 -1.87 -24.88 4.60
N LEU A 197 -1.73 -24.74 3.28
CA LEU A 197 -2.86 -24.66 2.35
C LEU A 197 -2.92 -25.96 1.56
N ILE A 198 -3.97 -26.74 1.80
CA ILE A 198 -4.11 -28.10 1.27
C ILE A 198 -5.22 -28.13 0.23
N LEU A 199 -4.87 -28.47 -1.01
CA LEU A 199 -5.85 -28.73 -2.07
C LEU A 199 -6.38 -30.16 -1.93
N PHE A 200 -7.66 -30.31 -1.61
CA PHE A 200 -8.26 -31.57 -1.21
C PHE A 200 -9.44 -31.96 -2.14
N PRO A 201 -9.22 -32.81 -3.16
CA PRO A 201 -10.21 -33.15 -4.19
C PRO A 201 -11.22 -34.21 -3.70
N VAL A 202 -11.99 -33.88 -2.66
CA VAL A 202 -12.99 -34.75 -2.06
C VAL A 202 -14.39 -34.47 -2.60
N ASN A 203 -15.22 -35.50 -2.75
CA ASN A 203 -16.63 -35.36 -3.10
C ASN A 203 -17.52 -35.54 -1.85
N PHE A 204 -18.16 -34.43 -1.44
CA PHE A 204 -19.05 -34.36 -0.28
C PHE A 204 -20.53 -34.57 -0.58
N ASP A 205 -20.91 -34.86 -1.83
CA ASP A 205 -22.30 -35.14 -2.17
C ASP A 205 -22.83 -36.28 -1.28
N SER A 206 -23.93 -36.08 -0.55
CA SER A 206 -24.45 -37.16 0.30
C SER A 206 -25.14 -38.26 -0.50
N GLU A 207 -25.63 -37.95 -1.71
CA GLU A 207 -26.44 -38.87 -2.51
C GLU A 207 -25.62 -40.05 -3.05
N ILE A 208 -24.29 -39.88 -3.16
CA ILE A 208 -23.37 -40.96 -3.56
C ILE A 208 -23.10 -41.96 -2.43
N TYR A 209 -23.54 -41.67 -1.20
CA TYR A 209 -23.33 -42.55 -0.05
C TYR A 209 -24.58 -43.41 0.24
N PRO A 210 -24.42 -44.68 0.67
CA PRO A 210 -25.54 -45.60 0.85
C PRO A 210 -26.63 -45.17 1.82
N ASN A 211 -26.29 -44.37 2.85
CA ASN A 211 -27.23 -43.81 3.82
C ASN A 211 -26.57 -42.71 4.66
N GLU A 212 -27.40 -41.88 5.29
CA GLU A 212 -26.99 -40.76 6.15
C GLU A 212 -26.07 -41.18 7.31
N LYS A 213 -26.31 -42.34 7.93
CA LYS A 213 -25.49 -42.81 9.05
C LYS A 213 -24.05 -43.04 8.60
N LYS A 214 -23.86 -43.74 7.48
CA LYS A 214 -22.53 -44.00 6.92
C LYS A 214 -21.84 -42.70 6.51
N TYR A 215 -22.56 -41.79 5.88
CA TYR A 215 -22.03 -40.46 5.55
C TYR A 215 -21.57 -39.70 6.80
N ARG A 216 -22.39 -39.67 7.85
CA ARG A 216 -22.04 -39.04 9.13
C ARG A 216 -20.79 -39.66 9.76
N ASP A 217 -20.66 -40.98 9.74
CA ASP A 217 -19.49 -41.68 10.29
C ASP A 217 -18.21 -41.31 9.51
N ILE A 218 -18.31 -41.17 8.17
CA ILE A 218 -17.20 -40.75 7.29
C ILE A 218 -16.79 -39.30 7.60
N ILE A 219 -17.74 -38.36 7.65
CA ILE A 219 -17.44 -36.95 7.93
C ILE A 219 -16.86 -36.77 9.34
N ASN A 220 -17.39 -37.46 10.36
CA ASN A 220 -16.80 -37.43 11.70
C ASN A 220 -15.36 -37.95 11.69
N SER A 221 -15.10 -39.05 10.98
CA SER A 221 -13.76 -39.62 10.85
C SER A 221 -12.81 -38.63 10.16
N LEU A 222 -13.26 -37.97 9.10
CA LEU A 222 -12.50 -36.94 8.41
C LEU A 222 -12.14 -35.76 9.33
N LEU A 223 -13.11 -35.23 10.08
CA LEU A 223 -12.87 -34.11 11.00
C LEU A 223 -11.89 -34.48 12.12
N HIS A 224 -11.93 -35.72 12.60
CA HIS A 224 -10.96 -36.24 13.57
C HIS A 224 -9.56 -36.34 12.97
N VAL A 225 -9.42 -36.85 11.75
CA VAL A 225 -8.13 -36.92 11.07
C VAL A 225 -7.54 -35.53 10.81
N MET A 226 -8.38 -34.57 10.40
CA MET A 226 -7.94 -33.18 10.22
C MET A 226 -7.46 -32.54 11.52
N ASP A 227 -8.13 -32.83 12.66
CA ASP A 227 -7.68 -32.40 13.99
C ASP A 227 -6.31 -32.97 14.33
N GLU A 228 -6.09 -34.27 14.12
CA GLU A 228 -4.79 -34.92 14.35
C GLU A 228 -3.68 -34.31 13.49
N ILE A 229 -3.94 -34.11 12.19
CA ILE A 229 -2.95 -33.53 11.26
C ILE A 229 -2.57 -32.11 11.70
N GLN A 230 -3.54 -31.29 12.13
CA GLN A 230 -3.23 -29.94 12.64
C GLN A 230 -2.36 -29.97 13.90
N GLU A 231 -2.53 -30.98 14.77
CA GLU A 231 -1.64 -31.15 15.92
C GLU A 231 -0.24 -31.53 15.47
N GLU A 232 -0.10 -32.53 14.60
CA GLU A 232 1.18 -33.01 14.09
C GLU A 232 1.95 -31.91 13.34
N LEU A 233 1.24 -31.08 12.56
CA LEU A 233 1.81 -29.90 11.88
C LEU A 233 2.29 -28.80 12.84
N ASN A 234 1.60 -28.62 13.98
CA ASN A 234 2.03 -27.66 14.99
C ASN A 234 3.22 -28.16 15.83
N TYR A 235 3.52 -29.46 15.82
CA TYR A 235 4.68 -30.03 16.52
C TYR A 235 5.97 -29.85 15.69
N SER A 236 6.48 -28.62 15.66
CA SER A 236 7.87 -28.35 15.27
C SER A 236 8.75 -28.30 16.53
N LEU A 237 9.84 -29.07 16.57
CA LEU A 237 10.88 -28.96 17.60
C LEU A 237 11.64 -27.61 17.56
N GLU A 238 11.30 -26.73 16.61
CA GLU A 238 11.95 -25.43 16.42
C GLU A 238 11.34 -24.30 17.28
N GLU A 239 10.10 -24.44 17.77
CA GLU A 239 9.48 -23.46 18.69
C GLU A 239 9.04 -24.12 20.00
N PHE A 240 10.00 -24.32 20.90
CA PHE A 240 9.75 -24.72 22.29
C PHE A 240 9.77 -23.50 23.21
N ASP A 241 8.76 -23.35 24.07
CA ASP A 241 8.77 -22.35 25.14
C ASP A 241 9.32 -22.99 26.42
N LEU A 242 10.53 -22.59 26.81
CA LEU A 242 11.14 -23.11 28.03
C LEU A 242 10.52 -22.44 29.26
N PRO A 243 10.16 -23.21 30.30
CA PRO A 243 9.75 -22.64 31.58
C PRO A 243 10.79 -21.66 32.12
N LYS A 244 10.36 -20.53 32.70
CA LYS A 244 11.27 -19.46 33.20
C LYS A 244 12.41 -19.95 34.10
N TRP A 245 12.23 -21.06 34.81
CA TRP A 245 13.26 -21.63 35.69
C TRP A 245 14.48 -22.14 34.93
N THR A 246 14.34 -22.51 33.65
CA THR A 246 15.45 -23.02 32.83
C THR A 246 16.53 -21.96 32.61
N LYS A 247 16.15 -20.67 32.57
CA LYS A 247 17.07 -19.52 32.46
C LYS A 247 18.13 -19.42 33.57
N LYS A 248 17.99 -20.21 34.65
CA LYS A 248 18.99 -20.31 35.72
C LYS A 248 20.21 -21.14 35.32
N TYR A 249 20.06 -21.99 34.31
CA TYR A 249 21.08 -22.89 33.82
C TYR A 249 21.51 -22.41 32.44
N ASN A 250 22.81 -22.48 32.17
CA ASN A 250 23.35 -22.16 30.86
C ASN A 250 23.92 -23.43 30.25
N ILE A 251 23.62 -23.69 29.00
CA ILE A 251 24.12 -24.86 28.28
C ILE A 251 24.94 -24.43 27.06
N LEU A 252 25.98 -25.21 26.73
CA LEU A 252 26.82 -24.98 25.55
C LEU A 252 27.35 -23.53 25.48
N GLU A 253 27.16 -22.86 24.35
CA GLU A 253 27.59 -21.47 24.10
C GLU A 253 26.49 -20.43 24.38
N GLU A 254 25.41 -20.79 25.08
CA GLU A 254 24.23 -19.93 25.32
C GLU A 254 24.62 -18.52 25.78
N LYS A 255 25.52 -18.38 26.75
CA LYS A 255 25.98 -17.06 27.24
C LYS A 255 26.71 -16.23 26.20
N LYS A 256 27.49 -16.87 25.33
CA LYS A 256 28.23 -16.19 24.27
C LYS A 256 27.26 -15.69 23.20
N ILE A 257 26.30 -16.54 22.81
CA ILE A 257 25.27 -16.19 21.84
C ILE A 257 24.37 -15.07 22.39
N GLU A 258 23.95 -15.14 23.66
CA GLU A 258 23.20 -14.05 24.31
C GLU A 258 23.96 -12.71 24.26
N PHE A 259 25.28 -12.73 24.49
CA PHE A 259 26.11 -11.54 24.41
C PHE A 259 26.22 -10.98 22.97
N GLU A 260 26.37 -11.86 21.98
CA GLU A 260 26.38 -11.46 20.57
C GLU A 260 25.03 -10.85 20.14
N ILE A 261 23.91 -11.44 20.58
CA ILE A 261 22.55 -10.90 20.36
C ILE A 261 22.42 -9.50 20.98
N ASP A 262 22.84 -9.32 22.24
CA ASP A 262 22.80 -8.01 22.90
C ASP A 262 23.68 -6.97 22.17
N SER A 263 24.86 -7.38 21.71
CA SER A 263 25.77 -6.52 20.93
C SER A 263 25.16 -6.08 19.60
N VAL A 264 24.54 -7.01 18.85
CA VAL A 264 23.87 -6.70 17.58
C VAL A 264 22.65 -5.82 17.82
N THR A 265 21.86 -6.11 18.84
CA THR A 265 20.66 -5.32 19.20
C THR A 265 21.05 -3.86 19.50
N LYS A 266 22.11 -3.63 20.27
CA LYS A 266 22.63 -2.27 20.52
C LYS A 266 23.11 -1.55 19.25
N LYS A 267 23.68 -2.28 18.28
CA LYS A 267 24.06 -1.67 16.99
C LYS A 267 22.82 -1.26 16.20
N MET A 268 21.76 -2.06 16.20
CA MET A 268 20.49 -1.72 15.56
C MET A 268 19.88 -0.46 16.17
N GLU A 269 19.79 -0.38 17.49
CA GLU A 269 19.27 0.81 18.19
C GLU A 269 20.04 2.09 17.82
N ASN A 270 21.37 2.02 17.77
CA ASN A 270 22.19 3.16 17.38
C ASN A 270 21.97 3.58 15.91
N LEU A 271 21.82 2.62 15.00
CA LEU A 271 21.53 2.88 13.58
C LEU A 271 20.15 3.51 13.41
N GLU A 272 19.14 3.07 14.17
CA GLU A 272 17.80 3.64 14.17
C GLU A 272 17.82 5.12 14.58
N ILE A 273 18.56 5.45 15.66
CA ILE A 273 18.74 6.84 16.10
C ILE A 273 19.46 7.69 15.04
N GLN A 274 20.47 7.12 14.36
CA GLN A 274 21.16 7.82 13.27
C GLN A 274 20.22 8.09 12.09
N LYS A 275 19.40 7.11 11.71
CA LYS A 275 18.39 7.26 10.67
C LYS A 275 17.40 8.38 11.01
N GLU A 276 16.87 8.40 12.22
CA GLU A 276 15.93 9.45 12.67
C GLU A 276 16.55 10.86 12.59
N LYS A 277 17.83 11.00 12.97
CA LYS A 277 18.58 12.26 12.83
C LYS A 277 18.75 12.68 11.36
N LEU A 278 19.04 11.73 10.48
CA LEU A 278 19.17 11.98 9.04
C LEU A 278 17.82 12.34 8.40
N GLU A 279 16.74 11.67 8.78
CA GLU A 279 15.38 11.98 8.33
C GLU A 279 14.93 13.37 8.77
N THR A 280 15.21 13.74 10.03
CA THR A 280 14.94 15.10 10.54
C THR A 280 15.74 16.15 9.77
N SER A 281 17.03 15.86 9.51
CA SER A 281 17.89 16.75 8.72
C SER A 281 17.39 16.89 7.29
N LEU A 282 16.99 15.80 6.64
CA LEU A 282 16.43 15.80 5.30
C LEU A 282 15.14 16.61 5.23
N MET A 283 14.22 16.41 6.17
CA MET A 283 12.97 17.15 6.25
C MET A 283 13.23 18.65 6.43
N SER A 284 14.23 19.02 7.24
CA SER A 284 14.63 20.42 7.44
C SER A 284 15.17 21.10 6.17
N ILE A 285 15.72 20.33 5.22
CA ILE A 285 16.16 20.82 3.91
C ILE A 285 14.99 20.84 2.92
N GLN A 286 14.18 19.77 2.90
CA GLN A 286 13.06 19.65 1.96
C GLN A 286 11.99 20.72 2.19
N LYS A 287 11.85 21.27 3.40
CA LYS A 287 10.92 22.37 3.69
C LYS A 287 11.10 23.59 2.77
N TYR A 288 12.31 23.87 2.27
CA TYR A 288 12.53 25.00 1.35
C TYR A 288 11.84 24.79 0.00
N LYS A 289 11.46 23.56 -0.36
CA LYS A 289 10.62 23.28 -1.52
C LYS A 289 9.23 23.90 -1.42
N LEU A 290 8.78 24.30 -0.22
CA LEU A 290 7.55 25.10 -0.08
C LEU A 290 7.59 26.37 -0.92
N ALA A 291 8.77 26.98 -1.12
CA ALA A 291 8.93 28.14 -2.01
C ALA A 291 8.46 27.87 -3.47
N LEU A 292 8.42 26.61 -3.89
CA LEU A 292 7.99 26.21 -5.23
C LEU A 292 6.47 26.04 -5.36
N VAL A 293 5.76 25.76 -4.27
CA VAL A 293 4.37 25.26 -4.30
C VAL A 293 3.40 26.09 -3.46
N SER A 294 3.86 26.74 -2.39
CA SER A 294 2.99 27.38 -1.40
C SER A 294 2.49 28.76 -1.83
N SER A 295 1.51 29.27 -1.09
CA SER A 295 0.94 30.62 -1.23
C SER A 295 0.48 31.17 0.13
N GLY A 296 0.27 32.49 0.22
CA GLY A 296 -0.16 33.15 1.45
C GLY A 296 0.87 33.01 2.58
N LYS A 297 0.40 32.83 3.82
CA LYS A 297 1.25 32.83 5.02
C LYS A 297 2.37 31.79 5.00
N GLU A 298 2.12 30.61 4.45
CA GLU A 298 3.14 29.56 4.33
C GLU A 298 4.28 29.99 3.40
N LEU A 299 3.96 30.65 2.29
CA LEU A 299 4.96 31.19 1.37
C LEU A 299 5.75 32.35 2.00
N GLU A 300 5.06 33.27 2.66
CA GLU A 300 5.69 34.36 3.40
C GLU A 300 6.67 33.83 4.45
N THR A 301 6.30 32.76 5.14
CA THR A 301 7.09 32.16 6.22
C THR A 301 8.37 31.54 5.67
N ILE A 302 8.27 30.71 4.62
CA ILE A 302 9.47 30.06 4.05
C ILE A 302 10.40 31.07 3.35
N VAL A 303 9.85 32.10 2.69
CA VAL A 303 10.63 33.18 2.08
C VAL A 303 11.34 34.01 3.16
N SER A 304 10.63 34.40 4.21
CA SER A 304 11.23 35.13 5.34
C SER A 304 12.34 34.32 5.99
N GLN A 305 12.12 33.02 6.20
CA GLN A 305 13.14 32.13 6.73
C GLN A 305 14.38 32.08 5.83
N MET A 306 14.21 31.94 4.50
CA MET A 306 15.35 31.96 3.58
C MET A 306 16.14 33.27 3.67
N LEU A 307 15.46 34.43 3.71
CA LEU A 307 16.12 35.74 3.81
C LEU A 307 16.85 35.91 5.14
N ILE A 308 16.25 35.51 6.26
CA ILE A 308 16.89 35.55 7.59
C ILE A 308 18.14 34.68 7.61
N GLU A 309 18.09 33.49 7.02
CA GLU A 309 19.24 32.60 6.90
C GLU A 309 20.32 33.10 5.94
N LEU A 310 19.96 33.97 5.00
CA LEU A 310 20.90 34.78 4.21
C LEU A 310 21.42 35.99 5.00
N GLY A 311 21.08 36.13 6.29
CA GLY A 311 21.58 37.17 7.17
C GLY A 311 20.88 38.51 7.03
N LEU A 312 19.66 38.54 6.48
CA LEU A 312 18.79 39.72 6.55
C LEU A 312 18.09 39.75 7.90
N GLU A 313 18.10 40.90 8.57
CA GLU A 313 17.39 41.09 9.83
C GLU A 313 15.94 41.46 9.56
N SER A 314 14.99 40.65 10.05
CA SER A 314 13.56 40.98 10.00
C SER A 314 13.26 42.04 11.07
N ARG A 315 12.54 43.10 10.69
CA ARG A 315 11.99 44.05 11.67
C ARG A 315 10.49 43.88 11.81
N GLU A 316 10.04 43.64 13.04
CA GLU A 316 8.66 43.91 13.41
C GLU A 316 8.46 45.42 13.38
N THR A 317 7.43 45.88 12.68
CA THR A 317 6.98 47.26 12.75
C THR A 317 5.51 47.25 13.14
N ASP A 318 5.02 48.35 13.71
CA ASP A 318 3.58 48.56 13.96
C ASP A 318 2.73 48.46 12.67
N PHE A 319 3.38 48.40 11.50
CA PHE A 319 2.79 48.15 10.19
C PHE A 319 2.75 46.66 9.90
N ASN A 320 1.75 45.98 10.47
CA ASN A 320 1.44 44.57 10.23
C ASN A 320 0.85 44.31 8.82
N ARG A 321 1.29 45.05 7.78
CA ARG A 321 0.62 45.15 6.47
C ARG A 321 1.49 44.82 5.25
N ALA A 322 2.80 45.03 5.30
CA ALA A 322 3.72 44.53 4.28
C ALA A 322 4.09 43.07 4.59
N ASP A 323 4.32 42.25 3.56
CA ASP A 323 4.65 40.83 3.74
C ASP A 323 6.03 40.64 4.42
N GLY A 324 6.95 41.63 4.30
CA GLY A 324 8.14 41.70 5.14
C GLY A 324 8.98 42.97 4.98
N ILE A 325 9.60 43.42 6.08
CA ILE A 325 10.60 44.49 6.09
C ILE A 325 11.91 43.90 6.62
N PHE A 326 12.96 44.03 5.83
CA PHE A 326 14.27 43.44 6.13
C PHE A 326 15.38 44.48 6.07
N ILE A 327 16.44 44.24 6.84
CA ILE A 327 17.64 45.08 6.82
C ILE A 327 18.84 44.20 6.52
N TYR A 328 19.67 44.66 5.59
CA TYR A 328 20.98 44.09 5.33
C TYR A 328 22.02 45.19 5.32
N LYS A 329 22.84 45.25 6.36
CA LYS A 329 23.77 46.38 6.60
C LYS A 329 22.98 47.70 6.57
N ASP A 330 23.33 48.62 5.68
CA ASP A 330 22.66 49.92 5.52
C ASP A 330 21.48 49.87 4.54
N THR A 331 21.24 48.74 3.87
CA THR A 331 20.14 48.59 2.92
C THR A 331 18.88 48.15 3.63
N ARG A 332 17.81 48.94 3.49
CA ARG A 332 16.47 48.60 3.98
C ARG A 332 15.64 48.08 2.83
N LEU A 333 14.92 46.98 3.04
CA LEU A 333 14.10 46.32 2.05
C LEU A 333 12.64 46.32 2.47
N VAL A 334 11.76 46.63 1.53
CA VAL A 334 10.31 46.40 1.63
C VAL A 334 9.96 45.32 0.61
N ILE A 335 9.38 44.24 1.12
CA ILE A 335 9.12 43.02 0.34
C ILE A 335 7.61 42.75 0.29
N GLU A 336 7.13 42.44 -0.92
CA GLU A 336 5.79 41.94 -1.17
C GLU A 336 5.89 40.52 -1.74
N ILE A 337 5.13 39.57 -1.21
CA ILE A 337 5.22 38.14 -1.54
C ILE A 337 3.87 37.66 -2.08
N LYS A 338 3.86 37.06 -3.28
CA LYS A 338 2.61 36.59 -3.90
C LYS A 338 2.75 35.21 -4.49
N GLY A 339 1.92 34.28 -4.01
CA GLY A 339 1.71 32.98 -4.64
C GLY A 339 0.48 33.01 -5.54
N VAL A 340 0.67 32.87 -6.85
CA VAL A 340 -0.40 32.99 -7.86
C VAL A 340 -0.47 31.72 -8.72
N SER A 341 -1.63 31.44 -9.31
CA SER A 341 -1.81 30.27 -10.19
C SER A 341 -1.36 30.53 -11.63
N LYS A 342 -1.10 31.80 -11.96
CA LYS A 342 -0.66 32.29 -13.28
C LYS A 342 0.52 33.25 -13.11
N SER A 343 0.69 34.21 -14.02
CA SER A 343 1.63 35.32 -13.92
C SER A 343 1.24 36.37 -12.87
N ALA A 344 2.21 37.17 -12.45
CA ALA A 344 1.98 38.41 -11.72
C ALA A 344 1.27 39.46 -12.61
N GLY A 345 0.79 40.53 -11.99
CA GLY A 345 0.18 41.66 -12.67
C GLY A 345 0.47 42.96 -11.94
N GLU A 346 0.19 44.08 -12.60
CA GLU A 346 0.51 45.44 -12.13
C GLU A 346 -0.05 45.73 -10.74
N LYS A 347 -1.22 45.18 -10.39
CA LYS A 347 -1.81 45.30 -9.04
C LYS A 347 -0.87 44.85 -7.91
N HIS A 348 0.00 43.87 -8.17
CA HIS A 348 0.96 43.38 -7.17
C HIS A 348 2.12 44.38 -6.99
N ALA A 349 2.60 44.98 -8.08
CA ALA A 349 3.60 46.04 -8.03
C ALA A 349 3.03 47.32 -7.39
N ALA A 350 1.78 47.67 -7.68
CA ALA A 350 1.09 48.80 -7.06
C ALA A 350 0.90 48.60 -5.55
N GLN A 351 0.63 47.37 -5.11
CA GLN A 351 0.55 47.03 -3.69
C GLN A 351 1.92 47.20 -3.01
N LEU A 352 3.00 46.73 -3.62
CA LEU A 352 4.37 46.96 -3.12
C LEU A 352 4.70 48.45 -3.02
N GLU A 353 4.37 49.25 -4.05
CA GLU A 353 4.66 50.68 -4.06
C GLU A 353 3.97 51.44 -2.93
N LYS A 354 2.75 51.04 -2.58
CA LYS A 354 2.04 51.59 -1.44
C LYS A 354 2.85 51.40 -0.15
N TRP A 355 3.40 50.21 0.07
CA TRP A 355 4.23 49.94 1.24
C TRP A 355 5.55 50.69 1.24
N VAL A 356 6.16 50.88 0.08
CA VAL A 356 7.38 51.70 -0.08
C VAL A 356 7.11 53.15 0.31
N SER A 357 5.98 53.72 -0.12
CA SER A 357 5.56 55.08 0.20
C SER A 357 5.30 55.24 1.71
N GLU A 358 4.53 54.33 2.31
CA GLU A 358 4.27 54.31 3.76
C GLU A 358 5.57 54.16 4.58
N PHE A 359 6.54 53.38 4.10
CA PHE A 359 7.84 53.23 4.73
C PHE A 359 8.66 54.53 4.64
N PHE A 360 8.72 55.15 3.47
CA PHE A 360 9.46 56.39 3.26
C PHE A 360 8.89 57.55 4.09
N GLU A 361 7.57 57.70 4.16
CA GLU A 361 6.91 58.72 4.99
C GLU A 361 7.28 58.60 6.48
N LYS A 362 7.49 57.38 6.98
CA LYS A 362 7.80 57.14 8.40
C LYS A 362 9.28 57.25 8.73
N TYR A 363 10.14 56.71 7.87
CA TYR A 363 11.56 56.55 8.17
C TYR A 363 12.46 57.54 7.40
N GLU A 364 11.88 58.32 6.49
CA GLU A 364 12.58 59.30 5.62
C GLU A 364 13.76 58.70 4.84
N VAL A 365 13.75 57.38 4.64
CA VAL A 365 14.78 56.64 3.92
C VAL A 365 14.14 55.75 2.89
N MET A 366 14.56 55.93 1.64
CA MET A 366 14.04 55.17 0.51
C MET A 366 14.48 53.70 0.63
N PRO A 367 13.54 52.74 0.77
CA PRO A 367 13.89 51.33 0.84
C PRO A 367 14.06 50.75 -0.57
N LYS A 368 14.79 49.64 -0.67
CA LYS A 368 14.74 48.79 -1.86
C LYS A 368 13.44 48.00 -1.89
N ALA A 369 12.64 48.23 -2.92
CA ALA A 369 11.39 47.51 -3.15
C ALA A 369 11.63 46.18 -3.88
N VAL A 370 11.16 45.06 -3.32
CA VAL A 370 11.30 43.72 -3.93
C VAL A 370 9.94 43.01 -4.00
N LEU A 371 9.51 42.67 -5.21
CA LEU A 371 8.33 41.84 -5.44
C LEU A 371 8.77 40.39 -5.69
N ILE A 372 8.37 39.49 -4.79
CA ILE A 372 8.68 38.07 -4.83
C ILE A 372 7.45 37.27 -5.24
N VAL A 373 7.52 36.53 -6.35
CA VAL A 373 6.34 35.83 -6.91
C VAL A 373 6.56 34.33 -7.11
N ASN A 374 5.71 33.51 -6.50
CA ASN A 374 5.56 32.10 -6.86
C ASN A 374 4.49 31.97 -7.97
N GLY A 375 4.94 32.13 -9.21
CA GLY A 375 4.12 32.01 -10.42
C GLY A 375 3.88 30.54 -10.79
N PHE A 376 2.68 30.24 -11.31
CA PHE A 376 2.33 28.89 -11.79
C PHE A 376 2.55 27.76 -10.76
N ARG A 377 2.38 28.06 -9.47
CA ARG A 377 2.75 27.16 -8.36
C ARG A 377 2.09 25.76 -8.37
N GLN A 378 1.02 25.60 -9.14
CA GLN A 378 0.29 24.34 -9.28
C GLN A 378 0.84 23.45 -10.42
N LYS A 379 1.81 23.96 -11.18
CA LYS A 379 2.51 23.23 -12.24
C LYS A 379 3.90 22.83 -11.77
N ASP A 380 4.39 21.70 -12.25
CA ASP A 380 5.80 21.33 -12.13
C ASP A 380 6.68 22.41 -12.78
N ILE A 381 7.92 22.61 -12.30
CA ILE A 381 8.82 23.65 -12.82
C ILE A 381 9.03 23.48 -14.34
N SER A 382 9.12 22.24 -14.83
CA SER A 382 9.27 21.91 -16.26
C SER A 382 8.09 22.33 -17.13
N GLU A 383 6.94 22.62 -16.53
CA GLU A 383 5.73 23.01 -17.24
C GLU A 383 5.45 24.52 -17.14
N ARG A 384 6.31 25.29 -16.47
CA ARG A 384 6.16 26.75 -16.28
C ARG A 384 6.77 27.55 -17.44
N ASN A 385 6.21 27.36 -18.63
CA ASN A 385 6.72 27.95 -19.88
C ASN A 385 6.31 29.42 -20.11
N GLU A 386 5.49 29.98 -19.23
CA GLU A 386 4.89 31.29 -19.37
C GLU A 386 5.66 32.31 -18.50
N ALA A 387 5.80 33.56 -18.97
CA ALA A 387 6.51 34.60 -18.21
C ALA A 387 5.80 34.91 -16.88
N ILE A 388 6.53 34.78 -15.76
CA ILE A 388 6.00 35.13 -14.42
C ILE A 388 5.71 36.63 -14.33
N PHE A 389 6.56 37.46 -14.93
CA PHE A 389 6.42 38.92 -14.98
C PHE A 389 6.11 39.37 -16.43
N PRO A 390 4.84 39.55 -16.81
CA PRO A 390 4.47 39.91 -18.18
C PRO A 390 4.81 41.37 -18.49
N LYS A 391 5.05 41.68 -19.77
CA LYS A 391 5.44 43.03 -20.25
C LYS A 391 4.55 44.16 -19.72
N GLN A 392 3.25 43.89 -19.55
CA GLN A 392 2.27 44.87 -19.07
C GLN A 392 2.66 45.52 -17.73
N MET A 393 3.29 44.78 -16.80
CA MET A 393 3.65 45.32 -15.48
C MET A 393 5.08 45.86 -15.40
N LEU A 394 5.94 45.55 -16.38
CA LEU A 394 7.37 45.87 -16.31
C LEU A 394 7.60 47.38 -16.30
N ASP A 395 6.95 48.12 -17.19
CA ASP A 395 7.10 49.58 -17.27
C ASP A 395 6.71 50.28 -15.97
N TYR A 396 5.68 49.78 -15.29
CA TYR A 396 5.25 50.30 -13.98
C TYR A 396 6.32 50.08 -12.91
N SER A 397 6.85 48.86 -12.83
CA SER A 397 7.86 48.45 -11.85
C SER A 397 9.22 49.09 -12.08
N MET A 398 9.67 49.19 -13.33
CA MET A 398 10.96 49.82 -13.67
C MET A 398 10.99 51.31 -13.34
N LYS A 399 9.90 52.05 -13.62
CA LYS A 399 9.79 53.48 -13.26
C LYS A 399 9.84 53.76 -11.76
N ARG A 400 9.60 52.73 -10.93
CA ARG A 400 9.62 52.77 -9.47
C ARG A 400 10.80 52.00 -8.87
N GLU A 401 11.74 51.60 -9.70
CA GLU A 401 12.97 50.92 -9.29
C GLU A 401 12.73 49.60 -8.52
N HIS A 402 11.60 48.93 -8.76
CA HIS A 402 11.28 47.65 -8.14
C HIS A 402 12.20 46.55 -8.67
N CYS A 403 12.67 45.68 -7.78
CA CYS A 403 13.25 44.39 -8.15
C CYS A 403 12.13 43.33 -8.21
N LEU A 404 12.05 42.58 -9.30
CA LEU A 404 11.08 41.50 -9.50
C LEU A 404 11.83 40.17 -9.53
N ILE A 405 11.51 39.26 -8.62
CA ILE A 405 12.17 37.95 -8.53
C ILE A 405 11.14 36.84 -8.30
N SER A 406 11.29 35.71 -8.99
CA SER A 406 10.45 34.54 -8.69
C SER A 406 10.95 33.78 -7.46
N THR A 407 10.06 33.07 -6.78
CA THR A 407 10.48 32.22 -5.64
C THR A 407 11.39 31.08 -6.07
N THR A 408 11.31 30.63 -7.32
CA THR A 408 12.22 29.65 -7.89
C THR A 408 13.63 30.23 -8.06
N GLN A 409 13.76 31.47 -8.57
CA GLN A 409 15.04 32.18 -8.64
C GLN A 409 15.61 32.46 -7.25
N LEU A 410 14.77 32.88 -6.30
CA LEU A 410 15.19 33.07 -4.91
C LEU A 410 15.69 31.78 -4.27
N LEU A 411 15.03 30.65 -4.52
CA LEU A 411 15.49 29.34 -4.03
C LEU A 411 16.84 28.96 -4.63
N CYS A 412 17.07 29.21 -5.92
CA CYS A 412 18.37 28.97 -6.55
C CYS A 412 19.46 29.85 -5.92
N LEU A 413 19.18 31.15 -5.74
CA LEU A 413 20.08 32.08 -5.05
C LEU A 413 20.40 31.61 -3.63
N PHE A 414 19.39 31.16 -2.89
CA PHE A 414 19.55 30.61 -1.54
C PHE A 414 20.47 29.38 -1.53
N VAL A 415 20.22 28.43 -2.44
CA VAL A 415 21.01 27.20 -2.58
C VAL A 415 22.46 27.53 -2.98
N GLU A 416 22.68 28.47 -3.90
CA GLU A 416 24.02 28.89 -4.32
C GLU A 416 24.83 29.46 -3.16
N ILE A 417 24.24 30.39 -2.40
CA ILE A 417 24.90 31.00 -1.23
C ILE A 417 25.18 29.98 -0.14
N LYS A 418 24.26 29.02 0.08
CA LYS A 418 24.48 27.95 1.07
C LYS A 418 25.61 26.99 0.67
N ARG A 419 25.87 26.82 -0.63
CA ARG A 419 27.01 26.03 -1.13
C ARG A 419 28.32 26.81 -1.10
N ASN A 420 28.26 28.09 -1.45
CA ASN A 420 29.41 28.96 -1.49
C ASN A 420 29.11 30.31 -0.80
N SER A 421 29.49 30.39 0.47
CA SER A 421 29.25 31.58 1.29
C SER A 421 30.00 32.82 0.81
N GLU A 422 31.05 32.68 -0.02
CA GLU A 422 31.82 33.82 -0.55
C GLU A 422 31.01 34.63 -1.56
N LEU A 423 30.07 33.99 -2.27
CA LEU A 423 29.20 34.64 -3.26
C LEU A 423 28.08 35.47 -2.62
N LYS A 424 27.87 35.31 -1.31
CA LYS A 424 26.77 35.94 -0.55
C LYS A 424 26.67 37.44 -0.80
N GLU A 425 27.78 38.16 -0.61
CA GLU A 425 27.77 39.62 -0.73
C GLU A 425 27.45 40.04 -2.16
N THR A 426 28.12 39.41 -3.14
CA THR A 426 27.95 39.72 -4.56
C THR A 426 26.51 39.51 -5.02
N LEU A 427 25.92 38.36 -4.69
CA LEU A 427 24.56 38.02 -5.10
C LEU A 427 23.49 38.89 -4.43
N LEU A 428 23.66 39.21 -3.14
CA LEU A 428 22.73 40.11 -2.45
C LEU A 428 22.83 41.54 -2.99
N GLN A 429 24.04 42.06 -3.24
CA GLN A 429 24.22 43.38 -3.85
C GLN A 429 23.64 43.44 -5.26
N GLU A 430 23.79 42.38 -6.04
CA GLU A 430 23.18 42.26 -7.37
C GLU A 430 21.66 42.32 -7.29
N LEU A 431 21.04 41.55 -6.38
CA LEU A 431 19.60 41.59 -6.11
C LEU A 431 19.14 42.99 -5.72
N PHE A 432 19.88 43.68 -4.84
CA PHE A 432 19.49 45.01 -4.36
C PHE A 432 19.63 46.10 -5.43
N ARG A 433 20.55 45.93 -6.38
CA ARG A 433 20.75 46.87 -7.51
C ARG A 433 19.81 46.62 -8.68
N THR A 434 19.21 45.43 -8.75
CA THR A 434 18.33 45.03 -9.86
C THR A 434 17.09 45.94 -9.94
N VAL A 435 16.84 46.49 -11.12
CA VAL A 435 15.60 47.19 -11.47
C VAL A 435 14.91 46.44 -12.59
N GLY A 436 13.67 46.02 -12.38
CA GLY A 436 12.97 45.08 -13.25
C GLY A 436 13.19 43.63 -12.82
N VAL A 437 13.20 42.71 -13.78
CA VAL A 437 13.30 41.26 -13.51
C VAL A 437 14.74 40.89 -13.18
N TYR A 438 14.93 40.11 -12.11
CA TYR A 438 16.21 39.51 -11.78
C TYR A 438 16.60 38.48 -12.84
N GLU A 439 17.76 38.65 -13.49
CA GLU A 439 18.12 37.91 -14.71
C GLU A 439 18.83 36.57 -14.43
N LYS A 440 19.26 36.29 -13.19
CA LYS A 440 19.88 34.99 -12.89
C LYS A 440 18.85 33.88 -12.74
N TYR A 441 19.33 32.66 -12.99
CA TYR A 441 18.58 31.41 -12.82
C TYR A 441 17.34 31.30 -13.72
N GLU A 442 17.41 31.77 -14.97
CA GLU A 442 16.31 31.64 -15.94
C GLU A 442 15.93 30.19 -16.26
N ASN A 443 16.86 29.24 -16.09
CA ASN A 443 16.61 27.81 -16.14
C ASN A 443 16.84 27.13 -14.76
N PRO A 444 15.87 27.19 -13.84
CA PRO A 444 16.05 26.66 -12.50
C PRO A 444 16.19 25.15 -12.43
N ILE A 445 15.68 24.43 -13.45
CA ILE A 445 15.69 22.96 -13.47
C ILE A 445 17.13 22.47 -13.56
N GLU A 446 17.91 23.03 -14.49
CA GLU A 446 19.32 22.66 -14.67
C GLU A 446 20.13 22.90 -13.39
N PHE A 447 19.83 23.99 -12.66
CA PHE A 447 20.50 24.34 -11.42
C PHE A 447 20.11 23.42 -10.24
N LEU A 448 18.82 23.12 -10.09
CA LEU A 448 18.30 22.33 -8.97
C LEU A 448 18.41 20.81 -9.18
N SER A 449 18.55 20.34 -10.42
CA SER A 449 18.64 18.91 -10.77
C SER A 449 20.07 18.37 -10.84
N ASN A 450 21.08 19.19 -11.17
CA ASN A 450 22.50 18.80 -11.18
C ASN A 450 23.15 18.85 -9.77
N THR A 451 22.30 18.56 -8.80
CA THR A 451 22.47 18.43 -7.35
C THR A 451 23.39 17.35 -6.79
N ILE A 452 24.58 17.05 -7.34
CA ILE A 452 25.57 16.17 -6.67
C ILE A 452 26.92 16.85 -6.58
#